data_AF-A0A1J8Q1N4-F1
#
_entry.id   AF-A0A1J8Q1N4-F1
#
_cell.length_a   1.000
_cell.length_b   1.000
_cell.length_c   1.000
_cell.angle_alpha   90.00
_cell.angle_beta   90.00
_cell.angle_gamma   90.00
#
_symmetry.space_group_name_H-M   'P 1'
#
loop_
_entity.id
_entity.type
_entity.pdbx_description
1 polymer ?
#
loop_
_entity_poly.entity_id
_entity_poly.type
_entity_poly.pdbx_seq_one_letter_code
_entity_poly.pdbx_strand_id
1 'polypeptide(L)'
;MTDLFKQSINLTLPILLVLLLGTPTQATANIDTTALVGSTAGSFSVNQGTANYTIPLTVPLGIAGMKPELSINYNSSIGNGQLGVGFSLSGSFAIHRCAKTIATDGVKGGINYDNNDRYCLNGQRLITISGTDGQSGSEYRTEMNSFRKIKYNGNYWTVKTKSGQTFEYGNTQDSKIEAQGKSVVRLWSVNKIIDATGNAISYVYNENNANGEYTLSSINYA
;
A
#
# COMPACT_ATOMS: atom_id res chain seq x y z
N MET A 1 1.62 -14.22 -33.02
CA MET A 1 0.74 -14.93 -32.06
C MET A 1 1.67 -15.82 -31.26
N THR A 2 2.29 -15.29 -30.20
CA THR A 2 1.88 -15.31 -28.78
C THR A 2 2.90 -16.18 -28.07
N ASP A 3 3.69 -15.58 -27.17
CA ASP A 3 4.03 -16.13 -25.85
C ASP A 3 4.94 -15.14 -25.12
N LEU A 4 4.29 -14.15 -24.51
CA LEU A 4 4.90 -13.28 -23.51
C LEU A 4 4.84 -14.03 -22.16
N PHE A 5 6.00 -14.41 -21.66
CA PHE A 5 6.21 -14.91 -20.31
C PHE A 5 5.64 -13.90 -19.29
N LYS A 6 4.48 -14.19 -18.71
CA LYS A 6 4.04 -13.55 -17.46
C LYS A 6 4.74 -14.25 -16.31
N GLN A 7 5.58 -13.53 -15.57
CA GLN A 7 6.16 -14.03 -14.34
C GLN A 7 5.17 -13.76 -13.20
N SER A 8 4.45 -14.78 -12.76
CA SER A 8 3.57 -14.74 -11.58
C SER A 8 4.17 -15.57 -10.46
N ILE A 9 4.41 -14.96 -9.29
CA ILE A 9 4.74 -15.69 -8.07
C ILE A 9 3.42 -16.06 -7.38
N ASN A 10 3.00 -17.32 -7.52
CA ASN A 10 1.81 -17.87 -6.87
C ASN A 10 2.21 -18.51 -5.54
N LEU A 11 1.67 -18.00 -4.42
CA LEU A 11 1.61 -18.73 -3.16
C LEU A 11 0.16 -19.21 -2.95
N THR A 12 -0.13 -20.44 -3.37
CA THR A 12 -1.40 -21.11 -3.06
C THR A 12 -1.09 -22.36 -2.23
N LEU A 13 -1.52 -22.37 -0.97
CA LEU A 13 -1.61 -23.61 -0.19
C LEU A 13 -2.96 -24.29 -0.49
N PRO A 14 -3.00 -25.56 -0.93
CA PRO A 14 -4.24 -26.32 -0.95
C PRO A 14 -4.58 -26.79 0.47
N ILE A 15 -5.82 -26.59 0.88
CA ILE A 15 -6.38 -27.15 2.12
C ILE A 15 -6.57 -28.65 1.91
N LEU A 16 -5.62 -29.44 2.39
CA LEU A 16 -5.77 -30.88 2.60
C LEU A 16 -6.03 -31.08 4.10
N LEU A 17 -7.27 -31.45 4.45
CA LEU A 17 -7.61 -31.83 5.82
C LEU A 17 -6.96 -33.18 6.13
N VAL A 18 -5.75 -33.13 6.68
CA VAL A 18 -5.08 -34.28 7.29
C VAL A 18 -5.03 -34.01 8.79
N LEU A 19 -5.62 -34.92 9.58
CA LEU A 19 -5.34 -35.00 11.01
C LEU A 19 -3.86 -35.39 11.18
N LEU A 20 -2.97 -34.40 11.21
CA LEU A 20 -1.58 -34.56 11.61
C LEU A 20 -1.44 -34.01 13.02
N LEU A 21 -1.17 -34.90 13.97
CA LEU A 21 -0.42 -34.58 15.18
C LEU A 21 1.02 -34.23 14.75
N GLY A 22 1.17 -33.14 14.01
CA GLY A 22 2.44 -32.62 13.52
C GLY A 22 2.84 -31.43 14.37
N THR A 23 3.98 -31.53 15.05
CA THR A 23 4.64 -30.36 15.62
C THR A 23 4.83 -29.31 14.52
N PRO A 24 4.71 -27.99 14.81
CA PRO A 24 5.00 -26.98 13.82
C PRO A 24 6.48 -27.07 13.44
N THR A 25 6.78 -27.68 12.30
CA THR A 25 8.11 -27.67 11.71
C THR A 25 8.34 -26.26 11.21
N GLN A 26 8.94 -25.40 12.05
CA GLN A 26 9.48 -24.14 11.60
C GLN A 26 10.53 -24.46 10.53
N ALA A 27 10.36 -23.91 9.33
CA ALA A 27 11.40 -23.96 8.32
C ALA A 27 12.58 -23.14 8.84
N THR A 28 13.51 -23.79 9.54
CA THR A 28 14.80 -23.21 9.85
C THR A 28 15.58 -23.18 8.55
N ALA A 29 15.63 -22.02 7.90
CA ALA A 29 16.59 -21.80 6.83
C ALA A 29 18.00 -22.05 7.42
N ASN A 30 18.69 -23.09 6.95
CA ASN A 30 20.11 -23.28 7.26
C ASN A 30 20.87 -22.13 6.62
N ILE A 31 21.18 -21.11 7.40
CA ILE A 31 21.99 -19.98 6.96
C ILE A 31 23.43 -20.48 6.89
N ASP A 32 23.94 -20.65 5.68
CA ASP A 32 25.35 -20.93 5.46
C ASP A 32 26.16 -19.70 5.86
N THR A 33 26.66 -19.72 7.10
CA THR A 33 27.52 -18.65 7.65
C THR A 33 28.90 -18.59 7.00
N THR A 34 29.25 -19.57 6.18
CA THR A 34 30.52 -19.62 5.44
C THR A 34 30.40 -19.11 4.00
N ALA A 35 29.17 -18.99 3.49
CA ALA A 35 28.91 -18.32 2.23
C ALA A 35 29.31 -16.85 2.33
N LEU A 36 30.00 -16.33 1.32
CA LEU A 36 30.23 -14.90 1.17
C LEU A 36 28.90 -14.21 0.87
N VAL A 37 28.13 -13.94 1.91
CA VAL A 37 26.93 -13.12 1.82
C VAL A 37 27.43 -11.67 1.70
N GLY A 38 27.24 -11.09 0.52
CA GLY A 38 27.53 -9.67 0.32
C GLY A 38 26.74 -8.82 1.33
N SER A 39 27.15 -7.58 1.53
CA SER A 39 26.32 -6.64 2.29
C SER A 39 25.01 -6.40 1.54
N THR A 40 23.89 -6.36 2.26
CA THR A 40 22.67 -5.80 1.70
C THR A 40 22.93 -4.32 1.42
N ALA A 41 22.59 -3.86 0.21
CA ALA A 41 22.60 -2.44 -0.06
C ALA A 41 21.68 -1.77 0.98
N GLY A 42 22.21 -0.77 1.68
CA GLY A 42 21.51 -0.12 2.77
C GLY A 42 22.03 1.29 2.96
N SER A 43 21.14 2.23 3.25
CA SER A 43 21.51 3.60 3.60
C SER A 43 21.02 3.94 4.99
N PHE A 44 21.95 4.39 5.85
CA PHE A 44 21.65 4.89 7.18
C PHE A 44 21.66 6.42 7.18
N SER A 45 20.72 7.04 7.88
CA SER A 45 20.74 8.48 8.13
C SER A 45 20.09 8.84 9.46
N VAL A 46 20.45 10.00 10.01
CA VAL A 46 19.79 10.59 11.17
C VAL A 46 19.14 11.89 10.74
N ASN A 47 17.86 12.05 11.01
CA ASN A 47 17.11 13.26 10.72
C ASN A 47 16.38 13.71 11.98
N GLN A 48 16.73 14.89 12.51
CA GLN A 48 16.16 15.46 13.74
C GLN A 48 16.12 14.48 14.93
N GLY A 49 17.19 13.69 15.11
CA GLY A 49 17.29 12.72 16.21
C GLY A 49 16.64 11.36 15.93
N THR A 50 15.93 11.22 14.81
CA THR A 50 15.36 9.94 14.37
C THR A 50 16.38 9.18 13.51
N ALA A 51 16.68 7.94 13.92
CA ALA A 51 17.45 6.99 13.11
C ALA A 51 16.58 6.43 11.98
N ASN A 52 17.11 6.46 10.76
CA ASN A 52 16.48 5.95 9.55
C ASN A 52 17.42 4.95 8.86
N TYR A 53 16.87 3.85 8.35
CA TYR A 53 17.62 2.88 7.54
C TYR A 53 16.77 2.41 6.37
N THR A 54 17.30 2.41 5.15
CA THR A 54 16.58 1.99 3.94
C THR A 54 17.33 0.87 3.23
N ILE A 55 16.65 -0.25 2.98
CA ILE A 55 17.14 -1.40 2.22
C ILE A 55 16.32 -1.48 0.92
N PRO A 56 16.85 -1.05 -0.24
CA PRO A 56 16.16 -1.20 -1.51
C PRO A 56 15.96 -2.68 -1.88
N LEU A 57 14.80 -3.00 -2.43
CA LEU A 57 14.52 -4.32 -2.98
C LEU A 57 14.71 -4.26 -4.50
N THR A 58 15.72 -4.97 -4.99
CA THR A 58 16.00 -5.06 -6.42
C THR A 58 15.00 -6.01 -7.07
N VAL A 59 14.25 -5.50 -8.04
CA VAL A 59 13.29 -6.27 -8.85
C VAL A 59 13.65 -6.14 -10.32
N PRO A 60 13.33 -7.14 -11.17
CA PRO A 60 13.59 -7.06 -12.60
C PRO A 60 12.82 -5.90 -13.24
N LEU A 61 13.39 -5.34 -14.32
CA LEU A 61 12.71 -4.33 -15.13
C LEU A 61 11.50 -4.96 -15.81
N GLY A 62 10.39 -4.23 -15.83
CA GLY A 62 9.25 -4.57 -16.68
C GLY A 62 9.25 -3.81 -18.00
N ILE A 63 8.15 -3.97 -18.75
CA ILE A 63 7.93 -3.31 -20.04
C ILE A 63 8.09 -1.79 -19.89
N ALA A 64 8.81 -1.20 -20.84
CA ALA A 64 9.14 0.24 -20.87
C ALA A 64 9.85 0.74 -19.59
N GLY A 65 10.54 -0.15 -18.85
CA GLY A 65 11.22 0.19 -17.60
C GLY A 65 10.28 0.35 -16.40
N MET A 66 8.99 0.04 -16.56
CA MET A 66 8.01 0.08 -15.48
C MET A 66 8.29 -1.06 -14.51
N LYS A 67 8.61 -0.74 -13.26
CA LYS A 67 8.79 -1.71 -12.18
C LYS A 67 8.26 -1.14 -10.87
N PRO A 68 7.85 -1.97 -9.91
CA PRO A 68 7.54 -1.49 -8.58
C PRO A 68 8.82 -0.99 -7.90
N GLU A 69 8.76 0.20 -7.29
CA GLU A 69 9.80 0.69 -6.41
C GLU A 69 9.51 0.23 -4.99
N LEU A 70 10.36 -0.65 -4.46
CA LEU A 70 10.19 -1.26 -3.15
C LEU A 70 11.46 -1.10 -2.32
N SER A 71 11.27 -0.91 -1.02
CA SER A 71 12.32 -0.88 -0.02
C SER A 71 11.75 -1.22 1.35
N ILE A 72 12.57 -1.84 2.20
CA ILE A 72 12.30 -1.96 3.63
C ILE A 72 12.87 -0.72 4.29
N ASN A 73 12.04 0.00 5.05
CA ASN A 73 12.44 1.23 5.72
C ASN A 73 12.26 1.07 7.22
N TYR A 74 13.30 1.39 7.96
CA TYR A 74 13.29 1.54 9.39
C TYR A 74 13.25 3.02 9.77
N ASN A 75 12.41 3.38 10.74
CA ASN A 75 12.39 4.67 11.39
C ASN A 75 12.13 4.48 12.89
N SER A 76 13.09 4.89 13.72
CA SER A 76 13.03 4.71 15.18
C SER A 76 11.89 5.45 15.90
N SER A 77 11.20 6.37 15.22
CA SER A 77 10.09 7.17 15.78
C SER A 77 8.71 6.70 15.30
N ILE A 78 8.64 5.73 14.39
CA ILE A 78 7.37 5.17 13.89
C ILE A 78 6.98 3.96 14.74
N GLY A 79 5.67 3.82 14.97
CA GLY A 79 5.09 2.68 15.67
C GLY A 79 5.13 1.38 14.84
N ASN A 80 4.14 0.52 15.07
CA ASN A 80 4.05 -0.76 14.37
C ASN A 80 3.65 -0.57 12.89
N GLY A 81 4.49 -1.00 11.96
CA GLY A 81 4.20 -1.06 10.53
C GLY A 81 3.96 -2.49 10.04
N GLN A 82 3.88 -2.68 8.72
CA GLN A 82 3.58 -3.99 8.11
C GLN A 82 4.66 -5.05 8.38
N LEU A 83 5.87 -4.61 8.73
CA LEU A 83 7.04 -5.46 8.98
C LEU A 83 7.47 -5.44 10.45
N GLY A 84 6.63 -4.89 11.34
CA GLY A 84 6.91 -4.75 12.76
C GLY A 84 7.20 -3.32 13.22
N VAL A 85 7.57 -3.17 14.49
CA VAL A 85 7.81 -1.86 15.11
C VAL A 85 8.99 -1.15 14.46
N GLY A 86 8.75 0.08 14.00
CA GLY A 86 9.73 0.90 13.30
C GLY A 86 9.99 0.47 11.85
N PHE A 87 9.50 -0.68 11.39
CA PHE A 87 9.72 -1.18 10.04
C PHE A 87 8.48 -1.02 9.14
N SER A 88 8.71 -0.64 7.89
CA SER A 88 7.67 -0.46 6.88
C SER A 88 8.15 -0.91 5.49
N LEU A 89 7.21 -1.29 4.63
CA LEU A 89 7.47 -1.63 3.23
C LEU A 89 7.03 -0.46 2.35
N SER A 90 7.99 0.17 1.65
CA SER A 90 7.66 1.19 0.64
C SER A 90 7.06 0.55 -0.62
N GLY A 91 6.45 1.38 -1.45
CA GLY A 91 5.68 0.94 -2.62
C GLY A 91 4.29 0.39 -2.28
N SER A 92 3.94 0.35 -0.99
CA SER A 92 2.56 0.30 -0.54
C SER A 92 2.03 1.73 -0.42
N PHE A 93 1.07 2.09 -1.28
CA PHE A 93 0.42 3.40 -1.23
C PHE A 93 -1.03 3.20 -0.82
N ALA A 94 -1.57 4.12 -0.04
CA ALA A 94 -2.95 4.04 0.41
C ALA A 94 -3.61 5.40 0.55
N ILE A 95 -4.91 5.42 0.26
CA ILE A 95 -5.81 6.46 0.73
C ILE A 95 -6.48 5.91 1.98
N HIS A 96 -6.51 6.66 3.07
CA HIS A 96 -7.14 6.24 4.31
C HIS A 96 -7.96 7.36 4.92
N ARG A 97 -8.88 6.97 5.80
CA ARG A 97 -9.59 7.94 6.64
C ARG A 97 -8.60 8.59 7.62
N CYS A 98 -8.76 9.88 7.84
CA CYS A 98 -7.97 10.67 8.78
C CYS A 98 -8.87 11.64 9.56
N ALA A 99 -8.34 12.12 10.68
CA ALA A 99 -9.05 13.02 11.59
C ALA A 99 -9.23 14.42 10.98
N LYS A 100 -10.26 15.13 11.44
CA LYS A 100 -10.43 16.56 11.19
C LYS A 100 -9.46 17.36 12.06
N THR A 101 -8.94 18.44 11.49
CA THR A 101 -8.06 19.37 12.23
C THR A 101 -8.74 20.73 12.37
N ILE A 102 -8.41 21.48 13.42
CA ILE A 102 -8.92 22.85 13.59
C ILE A 102 -8.40 23.75 12.45
N ALA A 103 -7.14 23.57 12.03
CA ALA A 103 -6.51 24.39 11.00
C ALA A 103 -7.21 24.27 9.64
N THR A 104 -7.62 23.06 9.24
CA THR A 104 -8.20 22.80 7.92
C THR A 104 -9.74 22.76 7.96
N ASP A 105 -10.33 22.17 9.00
CA ASP A 105 -11.77 21.90 9.09
C ASP A 105 -12.51 22.83 10.09
N GLY A 106 -11.79 23.72 10.81
CA GLY A 106 -12.36 24.61 11.84
C GLY A 106 -12.78 23.91 13.15
N VAL A 107 -12.71 22.58 13.18
CA VAL A 107 -13.11 21.75 14.32
C VAL A 107 -12.20 20.54 14.43
N LYS A 108 -11.91 20.11 15.66
CA LYS A 108 -11.23 18.84 15.91
C LYS A 108 -12.24 17.70 15.87
N GLY A 109 -11.94 16.63 15.14
CA GLY A 109 -12.80 15.45 15.07
C GLY A 109 -12.00 14.17 14.83
N GLY A 110 -12.35 13.10 15.56
CA GLY A 110 -11.76 11.78 15.36
C GLY A 110 -12.25 11.08 14.09
N ILE A 111 -11.72 9.88 13.84
CA ILE A 111 -12.21 8.99 12.79
C ILE A 111 -13.35 8.16 13.38
N ASN A 112 -14.56 8.34 12.85
CA ASN A 112 -15.79 7.71 13.33
C ASN A 112 -16.30 6.59 12.42
N TYR A 113 -15.71 6.46 11.22
CA TYR A 113 -16.15 5.56 10.15
C TYR A 113 -17.54 5.95 9.62
N ASP A 114 -17.73 7.25 9.38
CA ASP A 114 -18.96 7.85 8.88
C ASP A 114 -18.67 8.92 7.80
N ASN A 115 -19.68 9.69 7.41
CA ASN A 115 -19.52 10.78 6.42
C ASN A 115 -18.85 12.04 7.00
N ASN A 116 -18.55 12.07 8.30
CA ASN A 116 -17.84 13.18 8.94
C ASN A 116 -16.32 13.00 8.89
N ASP A 117 -15.84 11.82 8.51
CA ASP A 117 -14.43 11.57 8.34
C ASP A 117 -13.85 12.32 7.14
N ARG A 118 -12.53 12.33 7.13
CA ARG A 118 -11.70 13.00 6.14
C ARG A 118 -10.75 12.01 5.50
N TYR A 119 -10.22 12.34 4.33
CA TYR A 119 -9.36 11.44 3.57
C TYR A 119 -7.95 11.99 3.47
N CYS A 120 -6.98 11.07 3.50
CA CYS A 120 -5.56 11.36 3.37
C CYS A 120 -4.91 10.39 2.39
N LEU A 121 -4.10 10.89 1.48
CA LEU A 121 -3.26 10.10 0.57
C LEU A 121 -1.85 10.02 1.17
N ASN A 122 -1.43 8.82 1.61
CA ASN A 122 -0.13 8.60 2.26
C ASN A 122 0.13 9.60 3.41
N GLY A 123 -0.87 9.84 4.26
CA GLY A 123 -0.81 10.82 5.35
C GLY A 123 -1.06 12.27 4.96
N GLN A 124 -1.09 12.60 3.67
CA GLN A 124 -1.35 13.97 3.20
C GLN A 124 -2.84 14.24 3.02
N ARG A 125 -3.36 15.29 3.67
CA ARG A 125 -4.78 15.66 3.67
C ARG A 125 -5.31 15.90 2.26
N LEU A 126 -6.47 15.32 1.96
CA LEU A 126 -7.23 15.55 0.72
C LEU A 126 -8.31 16.62 0.93
N ILE A 127 -8.27 17.65 0.10
CA ILE A 127 -9.22 18.77 0.07
C ILE A 127 -10.12 18.62 -1.15
N THR A 128 -11.42 18.56 -0.93
CA THR A 128 -12.43 18.50 -1.99
C THR A 128 -12.45 19.82 -2.75
N ILE A 129 -12.32 19.74 -4.07
CA ILE A 129 -12.35 20.91 -4.98
C ILE A 129 -13.59 20.92 -5.89
N SER A 130 -14.29 19.80 -6.00
CA SER A 130 -15.53 19.66 -6.78
C SER A 130 -16.33 18.47 -6.27
N GLY A 131 -17.67 18.56 -6.35
CA GLY A 131 -18.59 17.58 -5.79
C GLY A 131 -18.71 17.67 -4.25
N THR A 132 -19.39 16.69 -3.66
CA THR A 132 -19.58 16.60 -2.21
C THR A 132 -18.53 15.66 -1.60
N ASP A 133 -17.87 16.07 -0.52
CA ASP A 133 -16.84 15.25 0.14
C ASP A 133 -17.39 13.87 0.54
N GLY A 134 -16.65 12.82 0.19
CA GLY A 134 -16.98 11.42 0.44
C GLY A 134 -18.04 10.86 -0.50
N GLN A 135 -18.53 11.64 -1.46
CA GLN A 135 -19.56 11.20 -2.41
C GLN A 135 -18.96 10.83 -3.77
N SER A 136 -19.62 9.92 -4.49
CA SER A 136 -19.21 9.53 -5.83
C SER A 136 -19.10 10.74 -6.76
N GLY A 137 -18.02 10.80 -7.53
CA GLY A 137 -17.74 11.88 -8.46
C GLY A 137 -16.97 13.06 -7.86
N SER A 138 -16.74 13.09 -6.55
CA SER A 138 -15.95 14.16 -5.91
C SER A 138 -14.49 14.15 -6.38
N GLU A 139 -13.95 15.35 -6.59
CA GLU A 139 -12.56 15.57 -6.96
C GLU A 139 -11.80 16.26 -5.84
N TYR A 140 -10.54 15.86 -5.68
CA TYR A 140 -9.68 16.29 -4.59
C TYR A 140 -8.31 16.77 -5.07
N ARG A 141 -7.67 17.56 -4.23
CA ARG A 141 -6.23 17.85 -4.27
C ARG A 141 -5.63 17.56 -2.90
N THR A 142 -4.33 17.32 -2.87
CA THR A 142 -3.62 17.30 -1.59
C THR A 142 -3.48 18.73 -1.06
N GLU A 143 -3.55 18.92 0.25
CA GLU A 143 -3.47 20.23 0.91
C GLU A 143 -2.21 21.00 0.50
N MET A 144 -1.03 20.39 0.62
CA MET A 144 0.14 20.84 -0.15
C MET A 144 0.04 20.30 -1.59
N ASN A 145 -0.21 21.18 -2.56
CA ASN A 145 -0.57 20.72 -3.90
C ASN A 145 0.54 19.90 -4.58
N SER A 146 0.26 18.62 -4.83
CA SER A 146 1.15 17.68 -5.54
C SER A 146 0.91 17.63 -7.05
N PHE A 147 0.01 18.47 -7.57
CA PHE A 147 -0.45 18.49 -8.97
C PHE A 147 -1.04 17.16 -9.45
N ARG A 148 -1.52 16.33 -8.52
CA ARG A 148 -2.26 15.09 -8.79
C ARG A 148 -3.75 15.39 -8.94
N LYS A 149 -4.40 14.78 -9.92
CA LYS A 149 -5.86 14.77 -10.03
C LYS A 149 -6.40 13.55 -9.29
N ILE A 150 -7.12 13.77 -8.20
CA ILE A 150 -7.64 12.70 -7.33
C ILE A 150 -9.16 12.70 -7.45
N LYS A 151 -9.77 11.53 -7.67
CA LYS A 151 -11.22 11.38 -7.80
C LYS A 151 -11.70 10.19 -6.98
N TYR A 152 -12.82 10.37 -6.29
CA TYR A 152 -13.54 9.26 -5.66
C TYR A 152 -14.69 8.81 -6.57
N ASN A 153 -14.77 7.51 -6.84
CA ASN A 153 -15.83 6.94 -7.69
C ASN A 153 -17.02 6.40 -6.86
N GLY A 154 -17.03 6.59 -5.54
CA GLY A 154 -18.07 6.06 -4.64
C GLY A 154 -17.75 4.68 -4.05
N ASN A 155 -16.72 4.02 -4.56
CA ASN A 155 -16.25 2.72 -4.05
C ASN A 155 -14.71 2.68 -3.98
N TYR A 156 -14.05 3.19 -5.01
CA TYR A 156 -12.59 3.22 -5.16
C TYR A 156 -12.11 4.61 -5.58
N TRP A 157 -10.81 4.82 -5.52
CA TRP A 157 -10.18 6.09 -5.88
C TRP A 157 -9.33 5.95 -7.13
N THR A 158 -9.24 7.05 -7.88
CA THR A 158 -8.30 7.19 -8.99
C THR A 158 -7.42 8.41 -8.78
N VAL A 159 -6.11 8.25 -8.92
CA VAL A 159 -5.13 9.33 -8.81
C VAL A 159 -4.31 9.40 -10.09
N LYS A 160 -4.44 10.49 -10.84
CA LYS A 160 -3.66 10.75 -12.05
C LYS A 160 -2.53 11.73 -11.76
N THR A 161 -1.31 11.38 -12.14
CA THR A 161 -0.11 12.20 -11.96
C THR A 161 0.11 13.13 -13.16
N LYS A 162 0.98 14.13 -12.99
CA LYS A 162 1.43 14.98 -14.10
C LYS A 162 2.19 14.20 -15.18
N SER A 163 2.85 13.10 -14.81
CA SER A 163 3.55 12.20 -15.76
C SER A 163 2.60 11.32 -16.58
N GLY A 164 1.28 11.41 -16.37
CA GLY A 164 0.30 10.62 -17.10
C GLY A 164 0.00 9.25 -16.49
N GLN A 165 0.69 8.86 -15.41
CA GLN A 165 0.38 7.63 -14.68
C GLN A 165 -0.96 7.74 -13.96
N THR A 166 -1.68 6.62 -13.90
CA THR A 166 -2.95 6.49 -13.20
C THR A 166 -2.84 5.40 -12.14
N PHE A 167 -3.16 5.75 -10.91
CA PHE A 167 -3.17 4.85 -9.77
C PHE A 167 -4.63 4.57 -9.38
N GLU A 168 -4.97 3.30 -9.19
CA GLU A 168 -6.25 2.86 -8.66
C GLU A 168 -6.06 2.38 -7.21
N TYR A 169 -6.93 2.82 -6.31
CA TYR A 169 -6.92 2.42 -4.90
C TYR A 169 -8.26 1.80 -4.51
N GLY A 170 -8.22 0.57 -4.00
CA GLY A 170 -9.40 -0.17 -3.56
C GLY A 170 -10.38 -0.53 -4.68
N ASN A 171 -9.90 -0.68 -5.91
CA ASN A 171 -10.73 -1.11 -7.04
C ASN A 171 -10.88 -2.64 -7.11
N THR A 172 -10.25 -3.37 -6.20
CA THR A 172 -10.45 -4.81 -5.98
C THR A 172 -10.93 -5.03 -4.54
N GLN A 173 -11.50 -6.21 -4.25
CA GLN A 173 -12.04 -6.46 -2.91
C GLN A 173 -10.92 -6.50 -1.87
N ASP A 174 -9.83 -7.20 -2.16
CA ASP A 174 -8.63 -7.35 -1.30
C ASP A 174 -7.86 -6.05 -1.05
N SER A 175 -8.16 -4.98 -1.79
CA SER A 175 -7.53 -3.67 -1.62
C SER A 175 -8.40 -2.65 -0.87
N LYS A 176 -9.58 -3.05 -0.37
CA LYS A 176 -10.48 -2.22 0.44
C LYS A 176 -10.56 -2.75 1.87
N ILE A 177 -9.71 -2.22 2.73
CA ILE A 177 -9.61 -2.70 4.11
C ILE A 177 -10.70 -2.06 4.95
N GLU A 178 -11.64 -2.85 5.48
CA GLU A 178 -12.65 -2.37 6.42
C GLU A 178 -12.12 -2.14 7.84
N ALA A 179 -12.82 -1.28 8.57
CA ALA A 179 -12.61 -1.13 10.00
C ALA A 179 -13.05 -2.40 10.73
N GLN A 180 -12.26 -2.83 11.72
CA GLN A 180 -12.57 -4.03 12.50
C GLN A 180 -13.99 -3.99 13.07
N GLY A 181 -14.78 -5.02 12.79
CA GLY A 181 -16.17 -5.13 13.24
C GLY A 181 -17.16 -4.17 12.56
N LYS A 182 -16.78 -3.51 11.45
CA LYS A 182 -17.65 -2.63 10.65
C LYS A 182 -17.57 -2.99 9.17
N SER A 183 -18.60 -2.60 8.41
CA SER A 183 -18.62 -2.71 6.94
C SER A 183 -18.05 -1.48 6.22
N VAL A 184 -17.48 -0.54 6.97
CA VAL A 184 -16.98 0.72 6.43
C VAL A 184 -15.50 0.60 6.14
N VAL A 185 -15.12 0.88 4.89
CA VAL A 185 -13.71 0.89 4.45
C VAL A 185 -12.94 1.97 5.20
N ARG A 186 -11.87 1.56 5.90
CA ARG A 186 -10.93 2.46 6.60
C ARG A 186 -9.77 2.90 5.70
N LEU A 187 -9.37 2.03 4.77
CA LEU A 187 -8.17 2.19 3.95
C LEU A 187 -8.35 1.55 2.59
N TRP A 188 -8.01 2.27 1.53
CA TRP A 188 -7.96 1.82 0.15
C TRP A 188 -6.49 1.71 -0.27
N SER A 189 -5.98 0.49 -0.36
CA SER A 189 -4.63 0.19 -0.83
C SER A 189 -4.56 0.33 -2.36
N VAL A 190 -3.40 0.71 -2.89
CA VAL A 190 -3.17 0.73 -4.34
C VAL A 190 -3.33 -0.69 -4.90
N ASN A 191 -4.20 -0.89 -5.87
CA ASN A 191 -4.37 -2.20 -6.52
C ASN A 191 -3.78 -2.22 -7.93
N LYS A 192 -3.61 -1.05 -8.56
CA LYS A 192 -3.08 -0.94 -9.92
C LYS A 192 -2.40 0.41 -10.17
N ILE A 193 -1.29 0.37 -10.88
CA ILE A 193 -0.62 1.54 -11.45
C ILE A 193 -0.54 1.32 -12.94
N ILE A 194 -0.97 2.29 -13.74
CA ILE A 194 -0.99 2.25 -15.20
C ILE A 194 -0.17 3.42 -15.72
N ASP A 195 0.74 3.19 -16.67
CA ASP A 195 1.47 4.26 -17.33
C ASP A 195 0.66 4.93 -18.46
N ALA A 196 1.22 5.95 -19.11
CA ALA A 196 0.53 6.67 -20.18
C ALA A 196 0.30 5.83 -21.45
N THR A 197 1.02 4.71 -21.59
CA THR A 197 0.95 3.79 -22.73
C THR A 197 0.11 2.54 -22.46
N GLY A 198 -0.38 2.37 -21.23
CA GLY A 198 -1.23 1.26 -20.82
C GLY A 198 -0.50 0.07 -20.17
N ASN A 199 0.82 0.15 -19.95
CA ASN A 199 1.51 -0.87 -19.15
C ASN A 199 1.06 -0.75 -17.70
N ALA A 200 0.96 -1.88 -17.00
CA ALA A 200 0.38 -1.91 -15.67
C ALA A 200 1.18 -2.76 -14.68
N ILE A 201 1.26 -2.26 -13.45
CA ILE A 201 1.67 -3.01 -12.26
C ILE A 201 0.40 -3.25 -11.43
N SER A 202 0.12 -4.49 -11.06
CA SER A 202 -1.03 -4.86 -10.22
C SER A 202 -0.56 -5.39 -8.88
N TYR A 203 -1.23 -4.98 -7.80
CA TYR A 203 -0.91 -5.34 -6.42
C TYR A 203 -2.04 -6.22 -5.88
N VAL A 204 -1.68 -7.35 -5.29
CA VAL A 204 -2.62 -8.33 -4.73
C VAL A 204 -2.33 -8.47 -3.24
N TYR A 205 -3.38 -8.47 -2.44
CA TYR A 205 -3.30 -8.51 -1.00
C TYR A 205 -3.95 -9.76 -0.42
N ASN A 206 -3.44 -10.21 0.71
CA ASN A 206 -4.17 -11.07 1.62
C ASN A 206 -4.90 -10.17 2.60
N GLU A 207 -6.23 -10.28 2.67
CA GLU A 207 -7.07 -9.49 3.54
C GLU A 207 -7.74 -10.39 4.59
N ASN A 208 -7.77 -9.90 5.83
CA ASN A 208 -8.56 -10.45 6.91
C ASN A 208 -9.51 -9.38 7.45
N ASN A 209 -10.72 -9.33 6.89
CA ASN A 209 -11.74 -8.34 7.22
C ASN A 209 -12.22 -8.45 8.68
N ALA A 210 -12.12 -9.64 9.29
CA ALA A 210 -12.52 -9.85 10.68
C ALA A 210 -11.63 -9.07 11.66
N ASN A 211 -10.33 -8.99 11.36
CA ASN A 211 -9.33 -8.28 12.18
C ASN A 211 -8.96 -6.91 11.60
N GLY A 212 -9.40 -6.59 10.36
CA GLY A 212 -8.98 -5.41 9.63
C GLY A 212 -7.49 -5.44 9.26
N GLU A 213 -6.90 -6.63 9.15
CA GLU A 213 -5.49 -6.85 8.82
C GLU A 213 -5.33 -7.11 7.33
N TYR A 214 -4.20 -6.68 6.77
CA TYR A 214 -3.88 -6.96 5.37
C TYR A 214 -2.38 -7.00 5.13
N THR A 215 -1.94 -7.85 4.22
CA THR A 215 -0.54 -7.95 3.79
C THR A 215 -0.44 -8.00 2.28
N LEU A 216 0.64 -7.43 1.73
CA LEU A 216 0.90 -7.53 0.29
C LEU A 216 1.30 -8.98 -0.03
N SER A 217 0.51 -9.63 -0.90
CA SER A 217 0.72 -11.03 -1.28
C SER A 217 1.60 -11.15 -2.51
N SER A 218 1.32 -10.37 -3.56
CA SER A 218 2.10 -10.39 -4.79
C SER A 218 1.99 -9.07 -5.54
N ILE A 219 3.00 -8.81 -6.38
CA ILE A 219 2.99 -7.72 -7.34
C ILE A 219 3.21 -8.33 -8.72
N ASN A 220 2.26 -8.11 -9.62
CA ASN A 220 2.26 -8.66 -10.96
C ASN A 220 2.52 -7.54 -11.96
N TYR A 221 3.56 -7.70 -12.76
CA TYR A 221 3.93 -6.81 -13.86
C TYR A 221 4.61 -7.63 -14.96
N ALA A 222 4.68 -7.07 -16.17
CA ALA A 222 5.23 -7.71 -17.36
C ALA A 222 6.64 -7.23 -17.64
#